data_AF-M1XP10-F1
#
_entry.id   AF-M1XP10-F1
#
_cell.length_a   1.000
_cell.length_b   1.000
_cell.length_c   1.000
_cell.angle_alpha   90.00
_cell.angle_beta   90.00
_cell.angle_gamma   90.00
#
_symmetry.space_group_name_H-M   'P 1'
#
loop_
_entity.id
_entity.type
_entity.pdbx_description
1 polymer ?
#
loop_
_entity_poly.entity_id
_entity_poly.type
_entity_poly.pdbx_seq_one_letter_code
_entity_poly.pdbx_strand_id
1 'polypeptide(L)' 'MKKNVGGTDRVVRLVLGSALIVAGIAGYAGLLPLAAGSLPQALTAVVVFVLGAVLLATGLIRRCPLNRLVGLDTY' A
#
# COMPACT_ATOMS: atom_id res chain seq x y z
N MET A 1 -26.36 6.32 11.27
CA MET A 1 -25.22 5.81 12.04
C MET A 1 -23.94 6.47 11.54
N LYS A 2 -23.13 7.09 12.42
CA LYS A 2 -21.82 7.64 12.02
C LYS A 2 -20.89 6.48 11.69
N LYS A 3 -20.43 6.43 10.44
CA LYS A 3 -19.46 5.44 9.95
C LYS A 3 -18.11 5.75 10.61
N ASN A 4 -17.88 5.22 11.80
CA ASN A 4 -16.65 5.43 12.55
C ASN A 4 -16.14 4.10 13.10
N VAL A 5 -15.28 3.43 12.33
CA VAL A 5 -13.93 2.98 12.73
C VAL A 5 -13.27 2.36 11.49
N GLY A 6 -12.15 2.94 11.04
CA GLY A 6 -11.36 2.44 9.90
C GLY A 6 -11.05 3.46 8.80
N GLY A 7 -11.55 4.70 8.88
CA GLY A 7 -11.30 5.75 7.88
C GLY A 7 -9.85 6.25 7.88
N THR A 8 -9.34 6.65 9.06
CA THR A 8 -7.97 7.17 9.21
C THR A 8 -6.93 6.10 8.93
N ASP A 9 -7.10 4.90 9.50
CA ASP A 9 -6.23 3.75 9.24
C ASP A 9 -6.16 3.40 7.74
N ARG A 10 -7.29 3.50 7.02
CA ARG A 10 -7.33 3.34 5.56
C ARG A 10 -6.56 4.43 4.82
N VAL A 11 -6.78 5.71 5.17
CA VAL A 11 -6.08 6.82 4.51
C VAL A 11 -4.58 6.67 4.72
N VAL A 12 -4.15 6.29 5.93
CA VAL A 12 -2.75 6.01 6.24
C VAL A 12 -2.21 4.88 5.37
N ARG A 13 -2.89 3.73 5.24
CA ARG A 13 -2.44 2.62 4.38
C ARG A 13 -2.36 3.00 2.91
N LEU A 14 -3.31 3.79 2.41
CA LEU A 14 -3.30 4.26 1.02
C LEU A 14 -2.13 5.22 0.77
N VAL A 15 -1.97 6.23 1.62
CA VAL A 15 -0.89 7.23 1.49
C VAL A 15 0.47 6.57 1.64
N LEU A 16 0.65 5.74 2.68
CA LEU A 16 1.91 5.06 2.94
C LEU A 16 2.23 4.01 1.87
N GLY A 17 1.22 3.25 1.43
CA GLY A 17 1.37 2.27 0.34
C GLY A 17 1.77 2.92 -0.98
N SER A 18 1.12 4.03 -1.35
CA SER A 18 1.48 4.81 -2.54
C SER A 18 2.90 5.38 -2.45
N ALA A 19 3.26 5.94 -1.30
CA ALA A 19 4.61 6.47 -1.09
C ALA A 19 5.69 5.39 -1.22
N LEU A 20 5.46 4.21 -0.65
CA LEU A 20 6.39 3.08 -0.74
C LEU A 20 6.52 2.52 -2.16
N ILE A 21 5.43 2.48 -2.94
CA ILE A 21 5.49 2.11 -4.36
C ILE A 21 6.39 3.07 -5.13
N VAL A 22 6.18 4.38 -4.97
CA VAL A 22 6.99 5.41 -5.62
C VAL A 22 8.46 5.31 -5.20
N ALA A 23 8.71 5.10 -3.90
CA ALA A 23 10.06 4.91 -3.38
C ALA A 23 10.73 3.66 -3.98
N GLY A 24 10.03 2.52 -4.05
CA GLY A 24 10.54 1.29 -4.65
C GLY A 24 10.89 1.45 -6.13
N ILE A 25 10.02 2.14 -6.90
CA ILE A 25 10.29 2.44 -8.32
C ILE A 25 11.52 3.36 -8.45
N ALA A 26 11.57 4.44 -7.67
CA ALA A 26 12.70 5.37 -7.68
C ALA A 26 14.01 4.67 -7.28
N GLY A 27 13.96 3.76 -6.30
CA GLY A 27 15.13 3.02 -5.88
C GLY A 27 15.61 1.97 -6.87
N TYR A 28 14.68 1.33 -7.58
CA TYR A 28 15.02 0.41 -8.68
C TYR A 28 15.64 1.17 -9.87
N ALA A 29 15.12 2.35 -10.18
CA ALA A 29 15.67 3.25 -11.21
C ALA A 29 17.00 3.91 -10.82
N GLY A 30 17.50 3.69 -9.60
CA GLY A 30 18.73 4.31 -9.10
C GLY A 30 18.61 5.78 -8.72
N LEU A 31 17.38 6.34 -8.69
CA LEU A 31 17.09 7.72 -8.30
C LEU A 31 17.08 7.92 -6.78
N LEU A 32 16.87 6.83 -6.02
CA LEU A 32 16.82 6.86 -4.56
C LEU A 32 17.66 5.73 -3.96
N PRO A 33 18.75 6.01 -3.22
CA PRO A 33 19.49 4.96 -2.55
C PRO A 33 18.62 4.33 -1.44
N LEU A 34 18.33 3.04 -1.58
CA LEU A 34 17.54 2.22 -0.67
C LEU A 34 18.38 1.05 -0.11
N ALA A 35 19.68 1.04 -0.32
CA ALA A 35 20.55 -0.03 0.15
C ALA A 35 20.53 -0.06 1.69
N ALA A 36 20.21 -1.24 2.23
CA ALA A 36 20.07 -1.45 3.68
C ALA A 36 20.91 -2.67 4.08
N GLY A 37 22.01 -2.42 4.80
CA GLY A 37 22.93 -3.47 5.25
C GLY A 37 23.60 -4.20 4.08
N SER A 38 23.58 -5.54 4.12
CA SER A 38 24.17 -6.41 3.09
C SER A 38 23.25 -6.70 1.89
N LEU A 39 22.04 -6.14 1.86
CA LEU A 39 21.10 -6.37 0.76
C LEU A 39 21.40 -5.49 -0.45
N PRO A 40 21.44 -6.05 -1.67
CA PRO A 40 21.67 -5.27 -2.88
C PRO A 40 20.49 -4.31 -3.12
N GLN A 41 20.80 -3.12 -3.63
CA GLN A 41 19.85 -2.03 -3.93
C GLN A 41 18.59 -2.51 -4.65
N ALA A 42 18.74 -3.32 -5.69
CA ALA A 42 17.63 -3.83 -6.49
C ALA A 42 16.66 -4.69 -5.65
N LEU A 43 17.20 -5.52 -4.75
CA LEU A 43 16.40 -6.41 -3.93
C LEU A 43 15.66 -5.63 -2.84
N THR A 44 16.31 -4.63 -2.22
CA THR A 44 15.63 -3.74 -1.28
C THR A 44 14.53 -2.92 -1.94
N ALA A 45 14.77 -2.40 -3.15
CA ALA A 45 13.77 -1.66 -3.92
C ALA A 45 12.54 -2.51 -4.25
N VAL A 46 12.73 -3.78 -4.62
CA VAL A 46 11.63 -4.73 -4.86
C VAL A 46 10.85 -4.99 -3.57
N VAL A 47 11.53 -5.22 -2.44
CA VAL A 47 10.86 -5.44 -1.14
C VAL A 47 10.03 -4.22 -0.75
N VAL A 48 10.58 -3.01 -0.88
CA VAL A 48 9.87 -1.75 -0.60
C VAL A 48 8.64 -1.60 -1.49
N PHE A 49 8.77 -1.89 -2.78
CA PHE A 49 7.63 -1.88 -3.71
C PHE A 49 6.55 -2.89 -3.30
N VAL A 50 6.93 -4.12 -2.97
CA VAL A 50 5.99 -5.18 -2.55
C VAL A 50 5.26 -4.79 -1.26
N LEU A 51 5.96 -4.24 -0.27
CA LEU A 51 5.36 -3.74 0.96
C LEU A 51 4.35 -2.62 0.68
N GLY A 52 4.71 -1.67 -0.20
CA GLY A 52 3.81 -0.62 -0.66
C GLY A 52 2.57 -1.17 -1.36
N ALA A 53 2.74 -2.16 -2.25
CA ALA A 53 1.66 -2.82 -2.94
C ALA A 53 0.72 -3.57 -1.98
N VAL A 54 1.25 -4.25 -0.96
CA VAL A 54 0.44 -4.93 0.06
C VAL A 54 -0.36 -3.92 0.89
N LEU A 55 0.26 -2.81 1.33
CA LEU A 55 -0.45 -1.76 2.08
C LEU A 55 -1.53 -1.08 1.24
N LEU A 56 -1.22 -0.81 -0.02
CA LEU A 56 -2.17 -0.20 -0.95
C LEU A 56 -3.31 -1.17 -1.28
N ALA A 57 -3.01 -2.43 -1.56
CA ALA A 57 -3.99 -3.49 -1.78
C ALA A 57 -4.88 -3.68 -0.56
N THR A 58 -4.34 -3.72 0.66
CA THR A 58 -5.14 -3.84 1.89
C THR A 58 -5.96 -2.58 2.20
N GLY A 59 -5.49 -1.39 1.84
CA GLY A 59 -6.26 -0.14 1.92
C GLY A 59 -7.38 -0.02 0.87
N LEU A 60 -7.22 -0.68 -0.29
CA LEU A 60 -8.20 -0.75 -1.38
C LEU A 60 -9.21 -1.89 -1.21
N ILE A 61 -8.74 -3.08 -0.85
CA ILE A 61 -9.50 -4.30 -0.62
C ILE A 61 -10.20 -4.16 0.73
N ARG A 62 -11.29 -3.41 0.71
CA ARG A 62 -12.37 -3.59 1.66
C ARG A 62 -13.13 -4.85 1.25
N ARG A 63 -13.93 -5.37 2.15
CA ARG A 63 -15.23 -5.99 1.80
C ARG A 63 -16.11 -5.14 0.86
N CYS A 64 -15.67 -4.00 0.31
CA CYS A 64 -16.44 -3.12 -0.57
C CYS A 64 -15.55 -2.51 -1.67
N PRO A 65 -15.05 -3.34 -2.60
CA PRO A 65 -15.52 -3.26 -3.99
C PRO A 65 -16.53 -4.37 -4.28
N LEU A 66 -16.37 -5.52 -3.62
CA LEU A 66 -17.25 -6.67 -3.78
C LEU A 66 -18.64 -6.44 -3.16
N ASN A 67 -18.82 -5.90 -1.94
CA ASN A 67 -20.18 -5.51 -1.48
C ASN A 67 -20.82 -4.42 -2.34
N ARG A 68 -20.02 -3.55 -2.97
CA ARG A 68 -20.56 -2.47 -3.83
C ARG A 68 -20.99 -3.01 -5.20
N LEU A 69 -20.36 -4.09 -5.67
CA LEU A 69 -20.75 -4.85 -6.87
C LEU A 69 -21.87 -5.88 -6.59
N VAL A 70 -21.91 -6.45 -5.39
CA VAL A 70 -22.84 -7.53 -4.97
C VAL A 70 -24.08 -6.96 -4.26
N GLY A 71 -24.16 -5.64 -4.02
CA GLY A 71 -25.35 -4.99 -3.46
C GLY A 71 -25.71 -5.42 -2.03
N LEU A 72 -24.78 -6.05 -1.31
CA LEU A 72 -25.00 -6.46 0.07
C LEU A 72 -24.51 -5.35 1.01
N ASP A 73 -25.44 -4.49 1.41
CA ASP A 73 -25.27 -3.64 2.57
C ASP A 73 -25.30 -4.52 3.82
N THR A 74 -24.11 -4.93 4.28
CA THR A 74 -23.97 -5.42 5.65
C THR A 74 -23.84 -4.20 6.55
N TYR A 75 -24.94 -3.92 7.25
CA TYR A 75 -25.15 -2.89 8.26
C TYR A 75 -24.09 -2.93 9.38
#